data_AF-A0A250J7N2-F1
#
_entry.id   AF-A0A250J7N2-F1
#
_cell.length_a   1.000
_cell.length_b   1.000
_cell.length_c   1.000
_cell.angle_alpha   90.00
_cell.angle_beta   90.00
_cell.angle_gamma   90.00
#
_symmetry.space_group_name_H-M   'P 1'
#
loop_
_entity.id
_entity.type
_entity.pdbx_description
1 polymer ?
#
loop_
_entity_poly.entity_id
_entity_poly.type
_entity_poly.pdbx_seq_one_letter_code
_entity_poly.pdbx_strand_id
1 'polypeptide(L)'
;MKDLRFGMGLSSVRVRSTERRDRLLLVSALACALLTLLGAAGESLGMERYLKANTVKTRTSSLFRQGCEYYQAIPMMPEEQLVPLMERFASLLREQPVFQEFLGPI
;
A
#
# COMPACT_ATOMS: atom_id res chain seq x y z
N MET A 1 3.33 -2.01 -10.22
CA MET A 1 4.10 -3.24 -10.40
C MET A 1 3.25 -4.25 -11.21
N LYS A 2 3.23 -4.08 -12.54
CA LYS A 2 2.65 -4.94 -13.61
C LYS A 2 3.33 -4.38 -14.88
N ASP A 3 4.05 -5.08 -15.75
CA ASP A 3 3.98 -6.47 -16.23
C ASP A 3 5.29 -6.91 -16.91
N LEU A 4 5.44 -8.22 -17.15
CA LEU A 4 6.01 -8.75 -18.41
C LEU A 4 5.00 -9.52 -19.29
N ARG A 5 3.80 -9.81 -18.74
CA ARG A 5 2.46 -9.92 -19.37
C ARG A 5 1.51 -10.48 -18.28
N PHE A 6 0.73 -9.63 -17.65
CA PHE A 6 -0.27 -9.84 -16.57
C PHE A 6 0.15 -10.36 -15.17
N GLY A 7 1.44 -10.38 -14.81
CA GLY A 7 1.90 -10.80 -13.48
C GLY A 7 3.34 -10.37 -13.14
N MET A 8 3.89 -10.85 -12.02
CA MET A 8 5.26 -10.52 -11.58
C MET A 8 6.39 -11.12 -12.45
N GLY A 9 6.09 -11.80 -13.56
CA GLY A 9 7.11 -12.38 -14.46
C GLY A 9 7.91 -13.53 -13.85
N LEU A 10 7.40 -14.14 -12.78
CA LEU A 10 8.12 -15.14 -11.99
C LEU A 10 8.38 -16.49 -12.71
N SER A 11 7.70 -16.74 -13.82
CA SER A 11 7.91 -17.90 -14.68
C SER A 11 9.08 -17.73 -15.65
N SER A 12 9.49 -16.50 -15.98
CA SER A 12 10.61 -16.22 -16.89
C SER A 12 11.95 -16.01 -16.17
N VAL A 13 11.93 -15.82 -14.85
CA VAL A 13 13.14 -15.63 -14.03
C VAL A 13 13.68 -16.99 -13.58
N ARG A 14 14.81 -17.43 -14.16
CA ARG A 14 15.55 -18.61 -13.69
C ARG A 14 16.25 -18.26 -12.37
N VAL A 15 15.68 -18.74 -11.27
CA VAL A 15 16.16 -18.45 -9.92
C VAL A 15 17.15 -19.52 -9.46
N ARG A 16 18.35 -19.10 -9.04
CA ARG A 16 19.43 -19.97 -8.57
C ARG A 16 19.22 -20.50 -7.13
N SER A 17 18.39 -19.82 -6.33
CA SER A 17 18.00 -20.20 -4.96
C SER A 17 16.53 -19.84 -4.71
N THR A 18 15.68 -20.85 -4.56
CA THR A 18 14.23 -20.70 -4.31
C THR A 18 13.95 -19.93 -3.03
N GLU A 19 14.68 -20.23 -1.96
CA GLU A 19 14.51 -19.55 -0.67
C GLU A 19 14.73 -18.03 -0.76
N ARG A 20 15.74 -17.57 -1.52
CA ARG A 20 15.98 -16.13 -1.68
C ARG A 20 14.82 -15.45 -2.41
N ARG A 21 14.27 -16.11 -3.43
CA ARG A 21 13.10 -15.62 -4.17
C ARG A 21 11.87 -15.57 -3.27
N ASP A 22 11.61 -16.60 -2.49
CA ASP A 22 10.43 -16.68 -1.63
C ASP A 22 10.47 -15.60 -0.54
N ARG A 23 11.65 -15.34 0.04
CA ARG A 23 11.84 -14.22 0.98
C ARG A 23 11.58 -12.86 0.32
N LEU A 24 12.09 -12.62 -0.89
CA LEU A 24 11.85 -11.36 -1.61
C LEU A 24 10.38 -11.19 -2.01
N LEU A 25 9.70 -12.29 -2.34
CA LEU A 25 8.28 -12.30 -2.66
C LEU A 25 7.43 -12.01 -1.44
N LEU A 26 7.77 -12.58 -0.29
CA LEU A 26 7.11 -12.28 0.97
C LEU A 26 7.21 -10.79 1.32
N VAL A 27 8.41 -10.21 1.25
CA VAL A 27 8.63 -8.78 1.48
C VAL A 27 7.83 -7.92 0.49
N SER A 28 7.80 -8.32 -0.78
CA SER A 28 7.05 -7.59 -1.82
C SER A 28 5.54 -7.65 -1.57
N ALA A 29 5.03 -8.82 -1.18
CA ALA A 29 3.63 -9.00 -0.83
C ALA A 29 3.24 -8.17 0.41
N LEU A 30 4.11 -8.15 1.42
CA LEU A 30 3.91 -7.36 2.63
C LEU A 30 3.88 -5.85 2.32
N ALA A 31 4.83 -5.36 1.53
CA ALA A 31 4.85 -3.97 1.09
C ALA A 31 3.57 -3.59 0.32
N CYS A 32 3.10 -4.46 -0.58
CA CYS A 32 1.83 -4.26 -1.29
C CYS A 32 0.63 -4.22 -0.33
N ALA A 33 0.59 -5.07 0.69
CA ALA A 33 -0.47 -5.07 1.70
C ALA A 33 -0.46 -3.78 2.53
N LEU A 34 0.70 -3.35 3.02
CA LEU A 34 0.87 -2.10 3.76
C LEU A 34 0.45 -0.88 2.94
N LEU A 35 0.89 -0.78 1.69
CA LEU A 35 0.49 0.31 0.79
C LEU A 35 -1.02 0.27 0.49
N THR A 36 -1.61 -0.92 0.36
CA THR A 36 -3.07 -1.04 0.17
C THR A 36 -3.84 -0.53 1.40
N LEU A 37 -3.38 -0.84 2.61
CA LEU A 37 -3.97 -0.34 3.85
C LEU A 37 -3.78 1.19 4.01
N LEU A 38 -2.63 1.73 3.62
CA LEU A 38 -2.40 3.18 3.60
C LEU A 38 -3.35 3.89 2.64
N GLY A 39 -3.59 3.30 1.45
CA GLY A 39 -4.61 3.77 0.53
C GLY A 39 -6.01 3.73 1.14
N ALA A 40 -6.34 2.68 1.90
CA ALA A 40 -7.65 2.53 2.53
C ALA A 40 -7.87 3.55 3.63
N ALA A 41 -6.83 3.84 4.42
CA ALA A 41 -6.84 4.90 5.42
C ALA A 41 -7.13 6.25 4.78
N GLY A 42 -6.39 6.64 3.74
CA GLY A 42 -6.60 7.92 3.04
C GLY A 42 -7.98 8.02 2.38
N GLU A 43 -8.49 6.93 1.80
CA GLU A 43 -9.85 6.91 1.26
C GLU A 43 -10.93 7.08 2.34
N SER A 44 -10.77 6.42 3.49
CA SER A 44 -11.72 6.55 4.61
C SER A 44 -11.78 7.98 5.18
N LEU A 45 -10.68 8.74 5.00
CA LEU A 45 -10.57 10.15 5.37
C LEU A 45 -11.02 11.11 4.25
N GLY A 46 -11.45 10.59 3.10
CA GLY A 46 -11.87 11.39 1.96
C GLY A 46 -10.73 12.08 1.20
N MET A 47 -9.48 11.66 1.40
CA MET A 47 -8.31 12.25 0.74
C MET A 47 -8.25 11.94 -0.76
N GLU A 48 -9.05 10.99 -1.25
CA GLU A 48 -9.17 10.66 -2.67
C GLU A 48 -9.51 11.89 -3.54
N ARG A 49 -10.18 12.90 -2.96
CA ARG A 49 -10.51 14.17 -3.64
C ARG A 49 -9.30 14.96 -4.12
N TYR A 50 -8.14 14.78 -3.47
CA TYR A 50 -6.89 15.44 -3.87
C TYR A 50 -6.13 14.69 -4.96
N LEU A 51 -6.47 13.40 -5.18
CA LEU A 51 -5.86 12.55 -6.20
C LEU A 51 -6.70 12.47 -7.48
N LYS A 52 -7.99 12.81 -7.42
CA LYS A 52 -8.89 12.81 -8.56
C LYS A 52 -8.83 14.11 -9.35
N ALA A 53 -8.82 14.00 -10.69
CA ALA A 53 -9.25 15.10 -11.54
C ALA A 53 -10.75 15.36 -11.30
N ASN A 54 -11.14 16.64 -11.13
CA ASN A 54 -12.48 17.10 -10.73
C ASN A 54 -13.68 16.55 -11.55
N THR A 55 -13.44 15.85 -12.67
CA THR A 55 -14.45 15.41 -13.62
C THR A 55 -14.95 13.97 -13.42
N VAL A 56 -14.37 13.18 -12.52
CA VAL A 56 -14.72 11.75 -12.39
C VAL A 56 -15.41 11.44 -11.07
N LYS A 57 -16.69 11.05 -11.14
CA LYS A 57 -17.53 10.67 -9.97
C LYS A 57 -17.21 9.27 -9.41
N THR A 58 -16.55 8.42 -10.19
CA THR A 58 -16.19 7.04 -9.81
C THR A 58 -14.76 6.97 -9.29
N ARG A 59 -14.43 5.89 -8.56
CA ARG A 59 -13.09 5.64 -8.00
C ARG A 59 -12.08 5.39 -9.12
N THR A 60 -11.09 6.28 -9.29
CA THR A 60 -10.16 6.25 -10.44
C THR A 60 -8.91 5.41 -10.17
N SER A 61 -8.48 5.36 -8.90
CA SER A 61 -7.26 4.68 -8.47
C SER A 61 -7.59 3.53 -7.52
N SER A 62 -6.93 2.38 -7.72
CA SER A 62 -6.99 1.28 -6.75
C SER A 62 -6.38 1.70 -5.41
N LEU A 63 -6.77 1.04 -4.32
CA LEU A 63 -6.20 1.30 -2.98
C LEU A 63 -4.68 1.26 -2.97
N PHE A 64 -4.08 0.24 -3.58
CA PHE A 64 -2.63 0.15 -3.71
C PHE A 64 -2.03 1.38 -4.42
N ARG A 65 -2.67 1.86 -5.50
CA ARG A 65 -2.21 3.04 -6.22
C ARG A 65 -2.31 4.30 -5.33
N GLN A 66 -3.44 4.50 -4.67
CA GLN A 66 -3.62 5.61 -3.73
C GLN A 66 -2.56 5.56 -2.62
N GLY A 67 -2.30 4.39 -2.05
CA GLY A 67 -1.28 4.20 -1.03
C GLY A 67 0.14 4.55 -1.50
N CYS A 68 0.51 4.16 -2.73
CA CYS A 68 1.79 4.59 -3.32
C CYS A 68 1.87 6.12 -3.46
N GLU A 69 0.79 6.75 -3.93
CA GLU A 69 0.71 8.21 -4.09
C GLU A 69 0.84 8.93 -2.75
N TYR A 70 0.11 8.47 -1.72
CA TYR A 70 0.24 8.99 -0.36
C TYR A 70 1.64 8.79 0.20
N TYR A 71 2.22 7.59 0.06
CA TYR A 71 3.57 7.29 0.56
C TYR A 71 4.64 8.22 -0.06
N GLN A 72 4.54 8.50 -1.35
CA GLN A 72 5.42 9.45 -2.02
C GLN A 72 5.22 10.89 -1.56
N ALA A 73 4.00 11.25 -1.14
CA ALA A 73 3.67 12.59 -0.67
C ALA A 73 4.06 12.86 0.79
N ILE A 74 4.24 11.82 1.64
CA ILE A 74 4.54 11.95 3.08
C ILE A 74 5.63 12.99 3.40
N PRO A 75 6.78 13.04 2.70
CA PRO A 75 7.86 13.98 3.06
C PRO A 75 7.46 15.46 2.99
N MET A 76 6.45 15.79 2.19
CA MET A 76 5.96 17.16 1.98
C MET A 76 4.51 17.32 2.45
N MET A 77 3.94 16.31 3.11
CA MET A 77 2.54 16.31 3.54
C MET A 77 2.38 17.20 4.79
N PRO A 78 1.42 18.15 4.81
CA PRO A 78 1.13 18.93 6.00
C PRO A 78 0.75 18.04 7.19
N GLU A 79 1.21 18.37 8.39
CA GLU A 79 0.95 17.57 9.60
C GLU A 79 -0.56 17.36 9.86
N GLU A 80 -1.38 18.37 9.56
CA GLU A 80 -2.85 18.31 9.68
C GLU A 80 -3.48 17.18 8.85
N GLN A 81 -2.82 16.75 7.77
CA GLN A 81 -3.25 15.62 6.95
C GLN A 81 -2.51 14.34 7.31
N LEU A 82 -1.22 14.44 7.63
CA LEU A 82 -0.37 13.30 7.93
C LEU A 82 -0.78 12.59 9.23
N VAL A 83 -1.09 13.35 10.28
CA VAL A 83 -1.45 12.77 11.59
C VAL A 83 -2.73 11.93 11.50
N PRO A 84 -3.87 12.44 10.99
CA PRO A 84 -5.08 11.63 10.85
C PRO A 84 -4.88 10.41 9.93
N LEU A 85 -4.10 10.57 8.86
CA LEU A 85 -3.77 9.47 7.94
C LEU A 85 -3.04 8.35 8.68
N MET A 86 -2.07 8.70 9.52
CA MET A 86 -1.27 7.71 10.24
C MET A 86 -2.01 7.07 11.39
N GLU A 87 -2.87 7.81 12.10
CA GLU A 87 -3.77 7.23 13.11
C GLU A 87 -4.74 6.23 12.50
N ARG A 88 -5.35 6.57 11.36
CA ARG A 88 -6.24 5.63 10.66
C ARG A 88 -5.50 4.44 10.10
N PHE A 89 -4.31 4.64 9.55
CA PHE A 89 -3.48 3.54 9.10
C PHE A 89 -3.13 2.58 10.25
N ALA A 90 -2.73 3.12 11.41
CA ALA A 90 -2.47 2.31 12.60
C ALA A 90 -3.71 1.54 13.08
N SER A 91 -4.90 2.17 13.07
CA SER A 91 -6.16 1.48 13.37
C SER A 91 -6.39 0.29 12.46
N LEU A 92 -6.25 0.48 11.14
CA LEU A 92 -6.44 -0.59 10.15
C LEU A 92 -5.38 -1.68 10.27
N LEU A 93 -4.14 -1.35 10.63
CA LEU A 93 -3.10 -2.35 10.91
C LEU A 93 -3.48 -3.21 12.10
N ARG A 94 -4.05 -2.62 13.16
CA ARG A 94 -4.43 -3.36 14.36
C ARG A 94 -5.56 -4.35 14.14
N GLU A 95 -6.45 -4.07 13.19
CA GLU A 95 -7.54 -4.95 12.80
C GLU A 95 -7.08 -6.20 12.07
N GLN A 96 -5.84 -6.23 11.58
CA GLN A 96 -5.29 -7.36 10.84
C GLN A 96 -4.44 -8.27 11.75
N PRO A 97 -4.86 -9.52 12.01
CA PRO A 97 -4.17 -10.43 12.94
C PRO A 97 -2.71 -10.70 12.54
N VAL A 98 -2.44 -10.78 11.23
CA VAL A 98 -1.09 -11.02 10.69
C VAL A 98 -0.14 -9.88 11.07
N PHE A 99 -0.60 -8.63 11.11
CA PHE A 99 0.29 -7.51 11.41
C PHE A 99 0.57 -7.38 12.91
N GLN A 100 -0.37 -7.79 13.77
CA GLN A 100 -0.14 -7.88 15.22
C GLN A 100 0.99 -8.87 15.57
N GLU A 101 1.00 -10.03 14.92
CA GLU A 101 2.01 -11.07 15.18
C GLU A 101 3.39 -10.69 14.61
N PHE A 102 3.42 -10.05 13.44
CA PHE A 102 4.67 -9.72 12.75
C PHE A 102 5.34 -8.41 13.22
N LEU A 103 4.58 -7.39 13.59
CA LEU A 103 5.12 -6.06 13.93
C LEU A 103 5.21 -5.79 15.44
N GLY A 104 4.61 -6.65 16.28
CA GLY A 104 4.49 -6.41 17.71
C GLY A 104 3.40 -5.37 18.03
N PRO A 105 3.25 -4.95 19.30
CA PRO A 105 2.25 -3.95 19.67
C PRO A 105 2.59 -2.58 19.04
N ILE A 106 1.71 -2.11 18.14
CA ILE A 106 1.73 -0.79 17.47
C ILE A 106 0.57 0.08 17.96
#